data_AF-A0A850LJM9-F1
#
_entry.id   AF-A0A850LJM9-F1
#
_cell.length_a   1.000
_cell.length_b   1.000
_cell.length_c   1.000
_cell.angle_alpha   90.00
_cell.angle_beta   90.00
_cell.angle_gamma   90.00
#
_symmetry.space_group_name_H-M   'P 1'
#
loop_
_entity.id
_entity.type
_entity.pdbx_description
1 polymer ?
#
loop_
_entity_poly.entity_id
_entity_poly.type
_entity_poly.pdbx_seq_one_letter_code
_entity_poly.pdbx_strand_id
1 'polypeptide(L)'
;MMLAGLLGLAAVSGVVLMTGGGEDDADEELLPAEDQQLEVETTETLGMISGGGAQQPLLMSDAIIPSDGLVLSGGSEGDVLTGQEGNDQINGYDLNDSIAGDDGNDTLHGAGGDDDIRGDDGFDLLHGEDGDDSLDGGAGNDNLFGHFGEDELQGGAGDDTLYGGQDNDQLDGGADNDALHGGYGDDTLSGDAGQDTVFGGFGNDLILGIEGGPGNPISPVAQEVDYLNGGQGDDTIWAGAGDIVTGGDGADNIVAGDWANDGDAIEVMDFDPDEDRLMVVWDGPEGQSPQIEISKDPENPDISRVTVDGHDVALLRGGEPDDVNDIVLVRPGDLPLTGTAA
;
A
#
# COMPACT_ATOMS: atom_id res chain seq x y z
N MET A 1 -34.17 -45.99 28.13
CA MET A 1 -35.00 -45.73 26.94
C MET A 1 -34.43 -44.49 26.28
N MET A 2 -34.02 -44.62 25.02
CA MET A 2 -33.68 -43.52 24.12
C MET A 2 -34.85 -42.52 24.01
N LEU A 3 -34.57 -41.23 23.78
CA LEU A 3 -34.91 -40.60 22.50
C LEU A 3 -34.21 -39.23 22.35
N ALA A 4 -33.59 -39.06 21.19
CA ALA A 4 -32.93 -37.87 20.67
C ALA A 4 -33.90 -36.94 19.93
N GLY A 5 -33.41 -35.74 19.61
CA GLY A 5 -33.90 -34.79 18.59
C GLY A 5 -33.23 -33.43 18.86
N LEU A 6 -32.45 -32.81 17.98
CA LEU A 6 -32.58 -32.68 16.53
C LEU A 6 -31.19 -32.37 15.90
N LEU A 7 -30.98 -32.86 14.67
CA LEU A 7 -29.83 -32.64 13.80
C LEU A 7 -29.77 -31.21 13.23
N GLY A 8 -28.55 -30.79 12.89
CA GLY A 8 -28.26 -29.82 11.84
C GLY A 8 -26.75 -29.71 11.59
N LEU A 9 -26.10 -30.75 11.04
CA LEU A 9 -24.69 -30.71 10.61
C LEU A 9 -24.54 -31.38 9.24
N ALA A 10 -24.02 -30.62 8.28
CA ALA A 10 -23.41 -31.03 6.99
C ALA A 10 -22.49 -29.86 6.61
N ALA A 11 -21.23 -29.98 6.17
CA ALA A 11 -20.43 -31.07 5.60
C ALA A 11 -19.12 -31.26 6.42
N VAL A 12 -18.58 -32.46 6.64
CA VAL A 12 -17.61 -33.19 5.79
C VAL A 12 -16.45 -32.31 5.28
N SER A 13 -15.43 -32.14 6.11
CA SER A 13 -14.06 -32.55 5.79
C SER A 13 -13.31 -32.81 7.11
N GLY A 14 -12.38 -33.76 7.11
CA GLY A 14 -11.66 -34.15 8.33
C GLY A 14 -10.90 -32.96 8.91
N VAL A 15 -11.16 -32.63 10.17
CA VAL A 15 -10.35 -31.69 10.93
C VAL A 15 -9.47 -32.54 11.84
N VAL A 16 -8.15 -32.51 11.62
CA VAL A 16 -7.18 -33.03 12.59
C VAL A 16 -6.73 -31.84 13.42
N LEU A 17 -7.22 -31.77 14.66
CA LEU A 17 -6.80 -30.78 15.64
C LEU A 17 -5.52 -31.31 16.30
N MET A 18 -4.36 -30.77 15.95
CA MET A 18 -3.11 -31.04 16.67
C MET A 18 -2.97 -30.03 17.81
N THR A 19 -3.67 -30.23 18.92
CA THR A 19 -3.45 -29.42 20.12
C THR A 19 -2.21 -29.94 20.85
N GLY A 20 -1.16 -29.13 20.94
CA GLY A 20 -0.07 -29.32 21.90
C GLY A 20 -0.56 -29.01 23.32
N GLY A 21 -1.36 -29.90 23.91
CA GLY A 21 -1.89 -29.75 25.26
C GLY A 21 -0.89 -30.19 26.32
N GLY A 22 -0.29 -29.22 27.01
CA GLY A 22 0.44 -29.44 28.26
C GLY A 22 -0.51 -29.56 29.47
N GLU A 23 -0.24 -30.60 30.27
CA GLU A 23 -0.54 -30.81 31.70
C GLU A 23 -1.99 -31.13 32.15
N ASP A 24 -2.25 -32.41 32.51
CA ASP A 24 -2.50 -32.80 33.91
C ASP A 24 -2.54 -34.34 34.11
N ASP A 25 -1.73 -34.82 35.05
CA ASP A 25 -1.83 -36.03 35.90
C ASP A 25 -2.36 -37.38 35.35
N ALA A 26 -1.44 -38.35 35.17
CA ALA A 26 -1.28 -39.55 36.03
C ALA A 26 -0.71 -40.78 35.28
N ASP A 27 0.45 -41.24 35.75
CA ASP A 27 0.95 -42.62 35.70
C ASP A 27 0.81 -43.42 34.37
N GLU A 28 1.61 -43.12 33.33
CA GLU A 28 2.00 -44.16 32.36
C GLU A 28 3.47 -44.04 31.92
N GLU A 29 4.00 -45.21 31.57
CA GLU A 29 5.39 -45.64 31.51
C GLU A 29 6.21 -44.88 30.45
N LEU A 30 7.32 -44.25 30.88
CA LEU A 30 8.30 -43.57 30.02
C LEU A 30 8.89 -44.55 28.98
N LEU A 31 8.43 -44.45 27.73
CA LEU A 31 9.16 -44.98 26.58
C LEU A 31 10.35 -44.04 26.26
N PRO A 32 11.52 -44.58 25.86
CA PRO A 32 12.71 -43.76 25.60
C PRO A 32 12.54 -42.89 24.35
N ALA A 33 13.14 -41.70 24.39
CA ALA A 33 13.01 -40.60 23.43
C ALA A 33 13.76 -40.80 22.10
N GLU A 34 13.62 -41.96 21.46
CA GLU A 34 14.07 -42.17 20.08
C GLU A 34 12.93 -42.85 19.31
N ASP A 35 12.48 -42.22 18.22
CA ASP A 35 11.36 -42.62 17.33
C ASP A 35 9.93 -42.29 17.80
N GLN A 36 9.62 -41.01 18.04
CA GLN A 36 8.28 -40.49 17.70
C GLN A 36 8.31 -40.01 16.24
N GLN A 37 8.41 -40.95 15.30
CA GLN A 37 8.11 -40.66 13.90
C GLN A 37 6.58 -40.58 13.78
N LEU A 38 6.09 -39.40 13.38
CA LEU A 38 4.67 -39.17 13.10
C LEU A 38 4.32 -39.93 11.81
N GLU A 39 3.89 -41.19 11.92
CA GLU A 39 3.34 -41.93 10.78
C GLU A 39 1.95 -41.35 10.45
N VAL A 40 1.88 -40.54 9.39
CA VAL A 40 0.62 -40.05 8.84
C VAL A 40 0.13 -41.05 7.78
N GLU A 41 -0.94 -41.80 8.09
CA GLU A 41 -1.66 -42.56 7.06
C GLU A 41 -2.50 -41.62 6.18
N THR A 42 -2.29 -41.72 4.88
CA THR A 42 -2.84 -40.87 3.82
C THR A 42 -4.38 -40.89 3.77
N THR A 43 -5.03 -39.75 3.97
CA THR A 43 -6.23 -39.34 3.21
C THR A 43 -6.30 -37.81 3.25
N GLU A 44 -6.60 -37.17 2.12
CA GLU A 44 -6.77 -35.73 1.88
C GLU A 44 -7.30 -34.95 3.10
N THR A 45 -6.43 -34.24 3.81
CA THR A 45 -6.80 -33.46 5.00
C THR A 45 -6.06 -32.14 5.01
N LEU A 46 -6.78 -31.02 5.15
CA LEU A 46 -6.23 -29.70 5.50
C LEU A 46 -5.40 -29.84 6.79
N GLY A 47 -4.13 -29.44 6.75
CA GLY A 47 -3.28 -29.39 7.93
C GLY A 47 -3.54 -28.10 8.72
N MET A 48 -4.13 -28.20 9.91
CA MET A 48 -4.09 -27.13 10.91
C MET A 48 -2.87 -27.34 11.80
N ILE A 49 -1.95 -26.40 11.82
CA ILE A 49 -0.77 -26.40 12.69
C ILE A 49 -0.86 -25.16 13.58
N SER A 50 -1.03 -25.35 14.89
CA SER A 50 -0.99 -24.25 15.86
C SER A 50 0.42 -24.14 16.46
N GLY A 51 1.05 -22.96 16.31
CA GLY A 51 2.32 -22.63 16.94
C GLY A 51 2.18 -22.58 18.46
N GLY A 52 3.14 -23.17 19.18
CA GLY A 52 3.19 -23.12 20.63
C GLY A 52 4.60 -22.78 21.10
N GLY A 53 4.86 -21.49 21.29
CA GLY A 53 5.81 -20.95 22.26
C GLY A 53 7.30 -21.23 22.04
N ALA A 54 7.80 -21.26 20.82
CA ALA A 54 9.25 -21.29 20.61
C ALA A 54 9.69 -20.56 19.35
N GLN A 55 10.69 -19.68 19.50
CA GLN A 55 11.49 -18.97 18.48
C GLN A 55 12.29 -19.92 17.55
N GLN A 56 11.64 -20.95 17.01
CA GLN A 56 12.15 -21.84 16.00
C GLN A 56 11.17 -21.73 14.82
N PRO A 57 11.64 -21.36 13.61
CA PRO A 57 10.82 -21.52 12.42
C PRO A 57 10.33 -22.96 12.37
N LEU A 58 9.04 -23.18 12.13
CA LEU A 58 8.49 -24.50 11.90
C LEU A 58 9.01 -25.02 10.55
N LEU A 59 10.27 -25.48 10.51
CA LEU A 59 10.86 -26.11 9.33
C LEU A 59 10.26 -27.51 9.16
N MET A 60 9.15 -27.60 8.41
CA MET A 60 8.59 -28.87 7.97
C MET A 60 9.36 -29.43 6.77
N SER A 61 10.67 -29.67 6.92
CA SER A 61 11.48 -30.18 5.81
C SER A 61 11.18 -31.62 5.36
N ASP A 62 10.18 -32.29 5.96
CA ASP A 62 9.79 -33.68 5.64
C ASP A 62 8.26 -33.93 5.67
N ALA A 63 7.41 -32.91 5.79
CA ALA A 63 5.95 -33.08 5.63
C ALA A 63 5.56 -32.96 4.15
N ILE A 64 4.62 -33.78 3.68
CA ILE A 64 4.02 -33.59 2.35
C ILE A 64 3.29 -32.25 2.42
N ILE A 65 3.86 -31.21 1.81
CA ILE A 65 3.22 -29.90 1.66
C ILE A 65 1.96 -30.13 0.80
N PRO A 66 0.76 -29.86 1.34
CA PRO A 66 -0.45 -29.95 0.54
C PRO A 66 -0.35 -28.93 -0.58
N SER A 67 -0.36 -29.38 -1.84
CA SER A 67 -0.39 -28.49 -3.01
C SER A 67 -1.65 -27.61 -3.10
N ASP A 68 -2.58 -27.80 -2.17
CA ASP A 68 -3.88 -27.16 -2.13
C ASP A 68 -3.95 -26.08 -1.02
N GLY A 69 -2.84 -25.85 -0.29
CA GLY A 69 -2.71 -24.84 0.77
C GLY A 69 -2.76 -25.36 2.22
N LEU A 70 -2.30 -24.51 3.14
CA LEU A 70 -2.21 -24.62 4.59
C LEU A 70 -3.20 -23.70 5.28
N VAL A 71 -3.59 -24.07 6.50
CA VAL A 71 -4.28 -23.16 7.42
C VAL A 71 -3.46 -23.08 8.69
N LEU A 72 -2.83 -21.93 8.91
CA LEU A 72 -1.93 -21.68 10.02
C LEU A 72 -2.53 -20.66 10.98
N SER A 73 -2.17 -20.80 12.24
CA SER A 73 -2.67 -19.95 13.32
C SER A 73 -1.58 -19.80 14.38
N GLY A 74 -1.22 -18.54 14.63
CA GLY A 74 -0.39 -18.14 15.75
C GLY A 74 -1.13 -18.25 17.09
N GLY A 75 -0.51 -17.68 18.11
CA GLY A 75 -0.90 -17.76 19.50
C GLY A 75 -1.07 -16.38 20.14
N SER A 76 -0.63 -16.26 21.39
CA SER A 76 -0.65 -14.98 22.11
C SER A 76 0.76 -14.43 22.34
N GLU A 77 1.71 -14.92 21.53
CA GLU A 77 3.13 -14.61 21.54
C GLU A 77 3.50 -14.28 20.10
N GLY A 78 4.50 -13.43 19.89
CA GLY A 78 4.99 -13.17 18.54
C GLY A 78 5.53 -14.44 17.87
N ASP A 79 4.97 -14.76 16.72
CA ASP A 79 5.14 -15.98 15.96
C ASP A 79 5.89 -15.73 14.64
N VAL A 80 6.39 -16.82 14.05
CA VAL A 80 6.97 -16.84 12.70
C VAL A 80 6.24 -17.91 11.91
N LEU A 81 5.43 -17.49 10.94
CA LEU A 81 4.50 -18.32 10.18
C LEU A 81 4.87 -18.27 8.68
N THR A 82 4.79 -19.41 7.98
CA THR A 82 5.17 -19.51 6.57
C THR A 82 4.26 -20.49 5.82
N GLY A 83 3.64 -20.03 4.74
CA GLY A 83 2.68 -20.74 3.90
C GLY A 83 3.31 -21.80 2.97
N GLN A 84 4.41 -21.46 2.32
CA GLN A 84 5.11 -22.28 1.32
C GLN A 84 4.36 -22.32 -0.03
N GLU A 85 4.39 -23.44 -0.76
CA GLU A 85 3.61 -23.56 -1.98
C GLU A 85 2.13 -23.82 -1.64
N GLY A 86 1.21 -23.06 -2.21
CA GLY A 86 -0.22 -23.31 -2.07
C GLY A 86 -1.04 -22.03 -2.00
N ASN A 87 -2.32 -22.16 -1.69
CA ASN A 87 -3.16 -21.01 -1.37
C ASN A 87 -3.50 -21.08 0.11
N ASP A 88 -2.79 -20.33 0.91
CA ASP A 88 -2.70 -20.46 2.35
C ASP A 88 -3.62 -19.48 3.09
N GLN A 89 -3.98 -19.85 4.31
CA GLN A 89 -4.69 -18.98 5.24
C GLN A 89 -3.91 -18.90 6.53
N ILE A 90 -3.36 -17.74 6.84
CA ILE A 90 -2.50 -17.54 8.01
C ILE A 90 -3.09 -16.42 8.88
N ASN A 91 -3.12 -16.65 10.19
CA ASN A 91 -3.56 -15.66 11.16
C ASN A 91 -2.54 -15.59 12.32
N GLY A 92 -2.01 -14.41 12.60
CA GLY A 92 -1.02 -14.13 13.65
C GLY A 92 -1.60 -14.12 15.06
N TYR A 93 -2.72 -13.41 15.23
CA TYR A 93 -3.46 -13.17 16.49
C TYR A 93 -2.93 -12.02 17.34
N ASP A 94 -2.30 -12.28 18.49
CA ASP A 94 -1.90 -11.22 19.42
C ASP A 94 -0.36 -11.08 19.41
N LEU A 95 0.09 -9.83 19.52
CA LEU A 95 1.49 -9.39 19.48
C LEU A 95 2.11 -9.50 18.09
N ASN A 96 3.30 -8.92 17.98
CA ASN A 96 4.05 -8.76 16.74
C ASN A 96 4.49 -10.10 16.13
N ASP A 97 3.98 -10.38 14.94
CA ASP A 97 4.19 -11.59 14.16
C ASP A 97 5.02 -11.34 12.90
N SER A 98 5.61 -12.41 12.37
CA SER A 98 6.24 -12.43 11.04
C SER A 98 5.59 -13.51 10.19
N ILE A 99 4.91 -13.09 9.12
CA ILE A 99 4.07 -13.94 8.28
C ILE A 99 4.59 -13.89 6.85
N ALA A 100 4.76 -15.05 6.22
CA ALA A 100 5.11 -15.15 4.80
C ALA A 100 4.13 -16.11 4.10
N GLY A 101 3.56 -15.69 2.96
CA GLY A 101 2.76 -16.52 2.07
C GLY A 101 3.63 -17.52 1.30
N ASP A 102 4.68 -17.01 0.65
CA ASP A 102 5.53 -17.70 -0.36
C ASP A 102 4.82 -17.81 -1.74
N ASP A 103 4.57 -19.02 -2.25
CA ASP A 103 4.07 -19.21 -3.62
C ASP A 103 2.56 -19.51 -3.60
N GLY A 104 1.75 -18.69 -4.27
CA GLY A 104 0.34 -18.93 -4.57
C GLY A 104 -0.56 -17.83 -4.03
N ASN A 105 -1.88 -18.04 -4.02
CA ASN A 105 -2.80 -16.95 -3.66
C ASN A 105 -3.23 -17.07 -2.20
N ASP A 106 -2.66 -16.23 -1.34
CA ASP A 106 -2.73 -16.35 0.10
C ASP A 106 -3.70 -15.35 0.74
N THR A 107 -4.09 -15.67 1.97
CA THR A 107 -4.87 -14.78 2.83
C THR A 107 -4.19 -14.71 4.19
N LEU A 108 -3.62 -13.55 4.49
CA LEU A 108 -2.73 -13.32 5.62
C LEU A 108 -3.34 -12.24 6.53
N HIS A 109 -3.43 -12.54 7.83
CA HIS A 109 -3.93 -11.63 8.85
C HIS A 109 -2.92 -11.50 9.98
N GLY A 110 -2.44 -10.29 10.27
CA GLY A 110 -1.63 -9.97 11.46
C GLY A 110 -2.46 -10.01 12.73
N ALA A 111 -3.57 -9.27 12.70
CA ALA A 111 -4.60 -9.14 13.72
C ALA A 111 -4.29 -8.12 14.81
N GLY A 112 -3.27 -8.31 15.65
CA GLY A 112 -2.99 -7.34 16.69
C GLY A 112 -1.55 -7.35 17.12
N GLY A 113 -0.91 -6.19 17.17
CA GLY A 113 0.54 -6.08 17.32
C GLY A 113 1.12 -5.44 16.08
N ASP A 114 2.41 -5.11 16.11
CA ASP A 114 3.08 -4.53 14.95
C ASP A 114 3.69 -5.67 14.14
N ASP A 115 3.06 -6.04 13.03
CA ASP A 115 3.29 -7.26 12.26
C ASP A 115 4.12 -7.02 10.98
N ASP A 116 4.87 -8.03 10.54
CA ASP A 116 5.62 -8.05 9.27
C ASP A 116 5.03 -9.15 8.37
N ILE A 117 4.27 -8.76 7.35
CA ILE A 117 3.48 -9.65 6.51
C ILE A 117 3.93 -9.54 5.05
N ARG A 118 4.32 -10.67 4.45
CA ARG A 118 4.73 -10.75 3.04
C ARG A 118 3.87 -11.75 2.27
N GLY A 119 3.26 -11.34 1.16
CA GLY A 119 2.54 -12.20 0.22
C GLY A 119 3.50 -13.07 -0.59
N ASP A 120 4.53 -12.44 -1.14
CA ASP A 120 5.54 -13.03 -2.05
C ASP A 120 4.97 -13.26 -3.48
N ASP A 121 4.93 -14.47 -4.04
CA ASP A 121 4.48 -14.67 -5.44
C ASP A 121 3.00 -15.09 -5.46
N GLY A 122 2.07 -14.30 -6.02
CA GLY A 122 0.66 -14.66 -5.84
C GLY A 122 -0.40 -13.70 -6.37
N PHE A 123 -1.56 -13.79 -5.76
CA PHE A 123 -2.63 -12.79 -5.82
C PHE A 123 -3.20 -12.79 -4.41
N ASP A 124 -2.62 -11.96 -3.57
CA ASP A 124 -2.69 -12.12 -2.12
C ASP A 124 -3.65 -11.11 -1.50
N LEU A 125 -4.12 -11.49 -0.32
CA LEU A 125 -4.94 -10.64 0.53
C LEU A 125 -4.25 -10.51 1.89
N LEU A 126 -3.72 -9.31 2.15
CA LEU A 126 -3.00 -9.00 3.39
C LEU A 126 -3.81 -8.03 4.24
N HIS A 127 -3.92 -8.35 5.53
CA HIS A 127 -4.55 -7.50 6.54
C HIS A 127 -3.59 -7.33 7.74
N GLY A 128 -3.18 -6.09 8.03
CA GLY A 128 -2.44 -5.75 9.25
C GLY A 128 -3.35 -5.83 10.48
N GLU A 129 -4.42 -5.03 10.46
CA GLU A 129 -5.46 -4.90 11.50
C GLU A 129 -5.09 -3.89 12.61
N ASP A 130 -4.79 -4.31 13.85
CA ASP A 130 -4.47 -3.38 14.95
C ASP A 130 -2.94 -3.31 15.19
N GLY A 131 -2.26 -2.20 14.89
CA GLY A 131 -0.83 -2.02 15.19
C GLY A 131 -0.11 -1.28 14.06
N ASP A 132 1.17 -0.97 14.25
CA ASP A 132 1.97 -0.31 13.20
C ASP A 132 2.57 -1.38 12.26
N ASP A 133 1.83 -1.77 11.22
CA ASP A 133 2.15 -2.97 10.43
C ASP A 133 3.01 -2.68 9.18
N SER A 134 3.75 -3.69 8.73
CA SER A 134 4.48 -3.69 7.46
C SER A 134 3.95 -4.78 6.54
N LEU A 135 3.40 -4.40 5.40
CA LEU A 135 2.76 -5.28 4.42
C LEU A 135 3.48 -5.17 3.08
N ASP A 136 3.95 -6.28 2.53
CA ASP A 136 4.56 -6.39 1.20
C ASP A 136 3.77 -7.41 0.37
N GLY A 137 3.11 -6.98 -0.70
CA GLY A 137 2.34 -7.85 -1.61
C GLY A 137 3.27 -8.79 -2.37
N GLY A 138 4.29 -8.21 -3.00
CA GLY A 138 5.31 -8.94 -3.73
C GLY A 138 5.05 -8.93 -5.23
N ALA A 139 4.85 -10.08 -5.85
CA ALA A 139 4.56 -10.20 -7.27
C ALA A 139 3.15 -10.76 -7.45
N GLY A 140 2.27 -10.02 -8.10
CA GLY A 140 0.85 -10.36 -8.05
C GLY A 140 -0.02 -9.16 -8.30
N ASN A 141 -1.33 -9.37 -8.33
CA ASN A 141 -2.26 -8.25 -8.16
C ASN A 141 -2.89 -8.41 -6.77
N ASP A 142 -2.29 -7.75 -5.81
CA ASP A 142 -2.51 -7.97 -4.40
C ASP A 142 -3.47 -6.94 -3.81
N ASN A 143 -4.06 -7.29 -2.67
CA ASN A 143 -4.88 -6.36 -1.89
C ASN A 143 -4.33 -6.25 -0.48
N LEU A 144 -3.87 -5.06 -0.12
CA LEU A 144 -3.27 -4.75 1.17
C LEU A 144 -4.16 -3.79 1.95
N PHE A 145 -4.36 -4.09 3.23
CA PHE A 145 -5.15 -3.27 4.15
C PHE A 145 -4.40 -3.13 5.48
N GLY A 146 -3.95 -1.92 5.81
CA GLY A 146 -3.29 -1.61 7.10
C GLY A 146 -4.29 -1.62 8.27
N HIS A 147 -5.38 -0.85 8.13
CA HIS A 147 -6.47 -0.60 9.09
C HIS A 147 -6.16 0.40 10.20
N PHE A 148 -5.59 0.01 11.33
CA PHE A 148 -5.37 0.89 12.48
C PHE A 148 -3.90 0.92 12.88
N GLY A 149 -3.23 2.04 12.71
CA GLY A 149 -1.85 2.24 13.15
C GLY A 149 -1.09 3.06 12.13
N GLU A 150 0.18 3.34 12.38
CA GLU A 150 1.03 3.97 11.35
C GLU A 150 1.63 2.85 10.47
N ASP A 151 0.95 2.51 9.37
CA ASP A 151 1.28 1.35 8.55
C ASP A 151 2.24 1.66 7.37
N GLU A 152 3.01 0.67 6.93
CA GLU A 152 3.83 0.69 5.71
C GLU A 152 3.36 -0.41 4.74
N LEU A 153 2.80 -0.01 3.60
CA LEU A 153 2.25 -0.90 2.58
C LEU A 153 3.03 -0.76 1.27
N GLN A 154 3.51 -1.89 0.74
CA GLN A 154 4.16 -1.99 -0.57
C GLN A 154 3.42 -3.01 -1.44
N GLY A 155 2.90 -2.58 -2.60
CA GLY A 155 2.24 -3.46 -3.57
C GLY A 155 3.23 -4.39 -4.24
N GLY A 156 4.21 -3.80 -4.92
CA GLY A 156 5.31 -4.52 -5.54
C GLY A 156 5.18 -4.54 -7.05
N ALA A 157 4.92 -5.70 -7.65
CA ALA A 157 4.79 -5.83 -9.10
C ALA A 157 3.46 -6.43 -9.50
N GLY A 158 2.66 -5.67 -10.24
CA GLY A 158 1.37 -6.03 -10.80
C GLY A 158 0.34 -4.94 -10.49
N ASP A 159 -0.93 -5.14 -10.87
CA ASP A 159 -1.94 -4.09 -10.62
C ASP A 159 -2.52 -4.26 -9.19
N ASP A 160 -1.97 -3.54 -8.22
CA ASP A 160 -2.25 -3.70 -6.79
C ASP A 160 -3.34 -2.76 -6.27
N THR A 161 -3.87 -3.08 -5.08
CA THR A 161 -4.80 -2.20 -4.37
C THR A 161 -4.42 -2.08 -2.90
N LEU A 162 -4.10 -0.86 -2.47
CA LEU A 162 -3.61 -0.56 -1.12
C LEU A 162 -4.58 0.38 -0.39
N TYR A 163 -4.90 0.05 0.85
CA TYR A 163 -5.65 0.90 1.77
C TYR A 163 -4.87 1.06 3.08
N GLY A 164 -4.45 2.28 3.42
CA GLY A 164 -3.78 2.60 4.69
C GLY A 164 -4.73 2.39 5.87
N GLY A 165 -5.67 3.32 6.06
CA GLY A 165 -6.76 3.14 7.00
C GLY A 165 -6.95 4.32 7.95
N GLN A 166 -6.45 4.20 9.18
CA GLN A 166 -6.47 5.21 10.22
C GLN A 166 -5.04 5.49 10.65
N ASP A 167 -4.79 6.73 11.07
CA ASP A 167 -3.46 7.21 11.45
C ASP A 167 -2.57 7.38 10.21
N ASN A 168 -1.29 7.72 10.38
CA ASN A 168 -0.48 8.23 9.27
C ASN A 168 0.25 7.09 8.55
N ASP A 169 -0.17 6.79 7.34
CA ASP A 169 0.31 5.63 6.59
C ASP A 169 1.32 5.98 5.50
N GLN A 170 2.13 5.00 5.10
CA GLN A 170 3.03 5.05 3.95
C GLN A 170 2.64 3.98 2.93
N LEU A 171 2.25 4.39 1.73
CA LEU A 171 1.81 3.49 0.65
C LEU A 171 2.71 3.66 -0.58
N ASP A 172 3.21 2.54 -1.11
CA ASP A 172 3.96 2.46 -2.36
C ASP A 172 3.32 1.39 -3.27
N GLY A 173 2.78 1.80 -4.43
CA GLY A 173 2.19 0.90 -5.42
C GLY A 173 3.23 -0.01 -6.05
N GLY A 174 4.29 0.60 -6.58
CA GLY A 174 5.41 -0.10 -7.19
C GLY A 174 5.32 -0.07 -8.71
N ALA A 175 5.21 -1.24 -9.35
CA ALA A 175 5.20 -1.35 -10.80
C ALA A 175 3.86 -1.85 -11.31
N ASP A 176 3.47 -1.37 -12.50
CA ASP A 176 2.15 -1.57 -13.11
C ASP A 176 1.07 -0.68 -12.47
N ASN A 177 -0.22 -0.87 -12.76
CA ASN A 177 -1.23 0.17 -12.51
C ASN A 177 -1.93 -0.03 -11.17
N ASP A 178 -1.68 0.87 -10.22
CA ASP A 178 -2.09 0.68 -8.85
C ASP A 178 -3.24 1.58 -8.42
N ALA A 179 -3.96 1.13 -7.38
CA ALA A 179 -5.00 1.89 -6.71
C ALA A 179 -4.67 2.08 -5.23
N LEU A 180 -4.34 3.31 -4.84
CA LEU A 180 -3.93 3.65 -3.48
C LEU A 180 -4.98 4.54 -2.80
N HIS A 181 -5.26 4.25 -1.53
CA HIS A 181 -6.13 5.08 -0.69
C HIS A 181 -5.55 5.22 0.72
N GLY A 182 -5.11 6.41 1.10
CA GLY A 182 -4.48 6.70 2.40
C GLY A 182 -5.46 6.48 3.54
N GLY A 183 -6.58 7.20 3.52
CA GLY A 183 -7.65 6.99 4.50
C GLY A 183 -7.83 8.19 5.41
N TYR A 184 -7.55 8.02 6.70
CA TYR A 184 -7.58 9.09 7.68
C TYR A 184 -6.19 9.21 8.29
N GLY A 185 -5.56 10.36 8.17
CA GLY A 185 -4.18 10.53 8.61
C GLY A 185 -3.50 11.55 7.72
N ASP A 186 -2.34 12.02 8.13
CA ASP A 186 -1.45 12.73 7.20
C ASP A 186 -0.61 11.65 6.50
N ASP A 187 -1.08 11.17 5.34
CA ASP A 187 -0.54 10.00 4.66
C ASP A 187 0.56 10.36 3.64
N THR A 188 1.43 9.40 3.32
CA THR A 188 2.42 9.51 2.23
C THR A 188 2.19 8.42 1.20
N LEU A 189 1.91 8.81 -0.04
CA LEU A 189 1.52 7.88 -1.10
C LEU A 189 2.38 8.05 -2.34
N SER A 190 2.81 6.93 -2.93
CA SER A 190 3.56 6.87 -4.19
C SER A 190 2.95 5.81 -5.10
N GLY A 191 2.54 6.18 -6.32
CA GLY A 191 2.18 5.19 -7.35
C GLY A 191 3.41 4.54 -7.99
N ASP A 192 4.51 5.29 -8.08
CA ASP A 192 5.75 4.95 -8.79
C ASP A 192 5.55 4.72 -10.30
N ALA A 193 5.59 3.48 -10.80
CA ALA A 193 5.63 3.21 -12.24
C ALA A 193 4.34 2.56 -12.74
N GLY A 194 3.44 3.35 -13.29
CA GLY A 194 2.18 2.85 -13.84
C GLY A 194 1.24 3.99 -14.20
N GLN A 195 0.03 3.65 -14.68
CA GLN A 195 -1.09 4.60 -14.64
C GLN A 195 -1.85 4.40 -13.34
N ASP A 196 -1.55 5.21 -12.35
CA ASP A 196 -2.03 4.99 -10.99
C ASP A 196 -3.25 5.83 -10.68
N THR A 197 -4.00 5.37 -9.68
CA THR A 197 -5.07 6.15 -9.07
C THR A 197 -4.80 6.28 -7.58
N VAL A 198 -4.50 7.50 -7.14
CA VAL A 198 -4.08 7.79 -5.77
C VAL A 198 -5.06 8.75 -5.11
N PHE A 199 -5.60 8.36 -3.95
CA PHE A 199 -6.45 9.18 -3.10
C PHE A 199 -5.80 9.32 -1.72
N GLY A 200 -5.47 10.54 -1.29
CA GLY A 200 -4.96 10.80 0.06
C GLY A 200 -6.04 10.51 1.11
N GLY A 201 -7.13 11.27 1.07
CA GLY A 201 -8.32 11.01 1.89
C GLY A 201 -8.60 12.15 2.85
N PHE A 202 -8.50 11.90 4.15
CA PHE A 202 -8.66 12.92 5.19
C PHE A 202 -7.33 13.16 5.89
N GLY A 203 -6.91 14.43 5.97
CA GLY A 203 -5.64 14.81 6.58
C GLY A 203 -4.79 15.56 5.56
N ASN A 204 -3.57 15.92 5.91
CA ASN A 204 -2.69 16.67 5.03
C ASN A 204 -1.72 15.69 4.38
N ASP A 205 -2.04 15.30 3.15
CA ASP A 205 -1.38 14.18 2.49
C ASP A 205 -0.21 14.63 1.63
N LEU A 206 0.78 13.74 1.49
CA LEU A 206 1.87 13.87 0.52
C LEU A 206 1.70 12.82 -0.58
N ILE A 207 1.35 13.26 -1.77
CA ILE A 207 1.20 12.39 -2.94
C ILE A 207 2.38 12.60 -3.88
N LEU A 208 3.06 11.50 -4.23
CA LEU A 208 4.20 11.44 -5.14
C LEU A 208 3.81 10.69 -6.42
N GLY A 209 3.29 11.40 -7.42
CA GLY A 209 3.05 10.88 -8.78
C GLY A 209 4.29 11.00 -9.68
N ILE A 210 5.49 10.85 -9.13
CA ILE A 210 6.74 10.91 -9.91
C ILE A 210 7.55 9.64 -9.71
N GLU A 211 7.84 8.94 -10.81
CA GLU A 211 8.71 7.75 -10.83
C GLU A 211 10.06 8.04 -10.15
N GLY A 212 10.39 7.30 -9.08
CA GLY A 212 11.64 7.47 -8.33
C GLY A 212 11.72 8.66 -7.35
N GLY A 213 10.60 9.31 -7.05
CA GLY A 213 10.45 10.32 -6.00
C GLY A 213 11.14 11.67 -6.28
N PRO A 214 11.11 12.62 -5.32
CA PRO A 214 11.56 14.01 -5.52
C PRO A 214 13.06 14.15 -5.85
N GLY A 215 13.84 13.08 -5.65
CA GLY A 215 15.29 13.04 -5.86
C GLY A 215 15.76 12.50 -7.21
N ASN A 216 14.87 11.90 -8.03
CA ASN A 216 15.25 11.33 -9.33
C ASN A 216 14.22 11.65 -10.45
N PRO A 217 14.00 12.93 -10.77
CA PRO A 217 12.96 13.39 -11.71
C PRO A 217 13.29 13.14 -13.20
N ILE A 218 14.07 12.11 -13.51
CA ILE A 218 14.77 11.98 -14.80
C ILE A 218 14.58 10.60 -15.42
N SER A 219 13.33 10.21 -15.66
CA SER A 219 13.07 9.16 -16.64
C SER A 219 12.09 9.66 -17.70
N PRO A 220 12.52 9.79 -18.98
CA PRO A 220 11.62 10.05 -20.11
C PRO A 220 10.90 8.75 -20.50
N VAL A 221 10.31 8.07 -19.53
CA VAL A 221 9.47 6.88 -19.75
C VAL A 221 8.07 7.36 -20.11
N ALA A 222 7.29 6.48 -20.71
CA ALA A 222 6.03 6.80 -21.39
C ALA A 222 5.09 7.63 -20.51
N GLN A 223 4.26 8.45 -21.17
CA GLN A 223 3.19 9.26 -20.59
C GLN A 223 2.13 8.37 -19.95
N GLU A 224 2.47 7.80 -18.80
CA GLU A 224 1.50 7.22 -17.90
C GLU A 224 0.89 8.41 -17.15
N VAL A 225 -0.43 8.48 -17.25
CA VAL A 225 -1.21 9.60 -16.75
C VAL A 225 -1.86 9.12 -15.47
N ASP A 226 -1.41 9.69 -14.37
CA ASP A 226 -1.94 9.36 -13.06
C ASP A 226 -3.17 10.20 -12.74
N TYR A 227 -4.03 9.64 -11.90
CA TYR A 227 -5.13 10.35 -11.27
C TYR A 227 -4.79 10.57 -9.80
N LEU A 228 -4.44 11.80 -9.46
CA LEU A 228 -4.02 12.19 -8.12
C LEU A 228 -5.10 13.04 -7.45
N ASN A 229 -5.52 12.65 -6.25
CA ASN A 229 -6.53 13.35 -5.48
C ASN A 229 -6.08 13.50 -4.02
N GLY A 230 -5.88 14.74 -3.56
CA GLY A 230 -5.51 15.02 -2.17
C GLY A 230 -6.64 14.64 -1.21
N GLY A 231 -7.79 15.29 -1.37
CA GLY A 231 -9.00 14.92 -0.64
C GLY A 231 -9.45 16.04 0.29
N GLN A 232 -9.36 15.84 1.59
CA GLN A 232 -9.69 16.84 2.60
C GLN A 232 -8.46 17.14 3.45
N GLY A 233 -8.03 18.40 3.47
CA GLY A 233 -6.87 18.85 4.21
C GLY A 233 -5.99 19.72 3.32
N ASP A 234 -4.88 20.21 3.87
CA ASP A 234 -3.95 21.04 3.10
C ASP A 234 -2.88 20.12 2.47
N ASP A 235 -3.15 19.64 1.27
CA ASP A 235 -2.38 18.56 0.66
C ASP A 235 -1.14 19.05 -0.09
N THR A 236 -0.20 18.15 -0.36
CA THR A 236 0.94 18.40 -1.24
C THR A 236 1.07 17.31 -2.29
N ILE A 237 0.82 17.67 -3.55
CA ILE A 237 0.75 16.73 -4.67
C ILE A 237 1.88 17.04 -5.65
N TRP A 238 2.80 16.09 -5.81
CA TRP A 238 3.85 16.13 -6.82
C TRP A 238 3.41 15.36 -8.05
N ALA A 239 3.05 16.10 -9.08
CA ALA A 239 2.53 15.52 -10.31
C ALA A 239 3.64 15.36 -11.37
N GLY A 240 3.64 14.20 -12.03
CA GLY A 240 4.36 13.90 -13.24
C GLY A 240 3.77 14.59 -14.47
N ALA A 241 4.41 14.44 -15.63
CA ALA A 241 3.96 15.10 -16.85
C ALA A 241 2.69 14.43 -17.40
N GLY A 242 1.62 15.21 -17.59
CA GLY A 242 0.35 14.73 -18.15
C GLY A 242 -0.69 14.29 -17.12
N ASP A 243 -0.31 14.23 -15.84
CA ASP A 243 -1.20 13.81 -14.76
C ASP A 243 -2.44 14.69 -14.61
N ILE A 244 -3.49 14.06 -14.09
CA ILE A 244 -4.74 14.72 -13.73
C ILE A 244 -4.78 14.85 -12.20
N VAL A 245 -4.81 16.08 -11.73
CA VAL A 245 -4.72 16.43 -10.31
C VAL A 245 -6.01 17.06 -9.83
N THR A 246 -6.47 16.64 -8.66
CA THR A 246 -7.54 17.29 -7.90
C THR A 246 -6.99 17.58 -6.51
N GLY A 247 -6.97 18.84 -6.09
CA GLY A 247 -6.52 19.21 -4.74
C GLY A 247 -7.54 18.70 -3.70
N GLY A 248 -8.77 19.15 -3.84
CA GLY A 248 -9.87 18.80 -2.96
C GLY A 248 -10.30 19.98 -2.07
N ASP A 249 -10.66 19.68 -0.83
CA ASP A 249 -11.01 20.68 0.17
C ASP A 249 -9.76 21.08 0.98
N GLY A 250 -9.29 22.32 0.90
CA GLY A 250 -8.17 22.79 1.72
C GLY A 250 -7.30 23.78 0.98
N ALA A 251 -6.12 24.09 1.53
CA ALA A 251 -5.14 24.95 0.88
C ALA A 251 -3.99 24.13 0.30
N ASP A 252 -4.15 23.69 -0.95
CA ASP A 252 -3.31 22.65 -1.51
C ASP A 252 -2.04 23.18 -2.19
N ASN A 253 -0.99 22.37 -2.16
CA ASN A 253 0.26 22.61 -2.86
C ASN A 253 0.39 21.66 -4.04
N ILE A 254 0.14 22.17 -5.23
CA ILE A 254 0.28 21.39 -6.45
C ILE A 254 1.65 21.68 -7.05
N VAL A 255 2.53 20.70 -6.96
CA VAL A 255 3.90 20.77 -7.43
C VAL A 255 3.97 20.18 -8.84
N ALA A 256 4.28 21.04 -9.80
CA ALA A 256 4.61 20.68 -11.16
C ALA A 256 6.03 21.14 -11.45
N GLY A 257 6.64 20.66 -12.53
CA GLY A 257 7.99 21.09 -12.91
C GLY A 257 8.07 21.54 -14.35
N ASP A 258 9.19 22.20 -14.66
CA ASP A 258 9.61 22.54 -16.02
C ASP A 258 10.02 21.29 -16.85
N TRP A 259 9.69 20.10 -16.34
CA TRP A 259 9.86 18.81 -17.02
C TRP A 259 9.03 18.70 -18.30
N ALA A 260 8.04 19.59 -18.47
CA ALA A 260 7.18 19.69 -19.64
C ALA A 260 7.85 20.22 -20.93
N ASN A 261 9.18 20.11 -21.01
CA ASN A 261 9.95 20.25 -22.23
C ASN A 261 9.54 19.26 -23.35
N ASP A 262 8.71 18.24 -23.05
CA ASP A 262 8.20 17.24 -24.01
C ASP A 262 6.68 17.28 -24.29
N GLY A 263 5.92 18.21 -23.68
CA GLY A 263 4.64 18.66 -24.25
C GLY A 263 3.32 18.34 -23.53
N ASP A 264 3.32 17.70 -22.36
CA ASP A 264 2.09 17.42 -21.61
C ASP A 264 2.13 18.05 -20.23
N ALA A 265 1.39 19.16 -20.11
CA ALA A 265 1.16 19.83 -18.83
C ALA A 265 0.29 18.96 -17.93
N ILE A 266 0.43 19.15 -16.62
CA ILE A 266 -0.55 18.61 -15.68
C ILE A 266 -1.90 19.29 -15.88
N GLU A 267 -2.98 18.57 -15.61
CA GLU A 267 -4.34 19.09 -15.62
C GLU A 267 -4.89 19.15 -14.21
N VAL A 268 -5.01 20.35 -13.64
CA VAL A 268 -5.61 20.57 -12.32
C VAL A 268 -7.09 20.82 -12.48
N MET A 269 -7.91 20.01 -11.83
CA MET A 269 -9.34 19.91 -12.08
C MET A 269 -10.20 20.91 -11.29
N ASP A 270 -9.74 21.35 -10.12
CA ASP A 270 -10.52 22.12 -9.16
C ASP A 270 -9.77 23.30 -8.51
N PHE A 271 -8.66 23.73 -9.10
CA PHE A 271 -7.80 24.81 -8.56
C PHE A 271 -8.58 26.05 -8.08
N ASP A 272 -8.55 26.32 -6.79
CA ASP A 272 -9.07 27.53 -6.16
C ASP A 272 -7.91 28.52 -5.91
N PRO A 273 -7.79 29.63 -6.67
CA PRO A 273 -6.71 30.60 -6.49
C PRO A 273 -6.73 31.37 -5.16
N ASP A 274 -7.82 31.30 -4.37
CA ASP A 274 -7.89 31.92 -3.04
C ASP A 274 -7.33 30.99 -1.92
N GLU A 275 -7.21 29.68 -2.18
CA GLU A 275 -6.79 28.65 -1.21
C GLU A 275 -5.53 27.89 -1.67
N ASP A 276 -5.48 27.49 -2.95
CA ASP A 276 -4.45 26.63 -3.53
C ASP A 276 -3.25 27.38 -4.09
N ARG A 277 -2.14 26.65 -4.20
CA ARG A 277 -0.87 27.13 -4.75
C ARG A 277 -0.33 26.18 -5.81
N LEU A 278 -0.01 26.73 -6.97
CA LEU A 278 0.80 26.04 -7.98
C LEU A 278 2.28 26.34 -7.73
N MET A 279 3.04 25.31 -7.36
CA MET A 279 4.48 25.37 -7.17
C MET A 279 5.17 24.81 -8.41
N VAL A 280 6.02 25.62 -9.06
CA VAL A 280 6.74 25.19 -10.26
C VAL A 280 8.22 24.97 -9.97
N VAL A 281 8.66 23.73 -10.10
CA VAL A 281 10.06 23.31 -9.99
C VAL A 281 10.80 23.67 -11.27
N TRP A 282 11.76 24.60 -11.18
CA TRP A 282 12.49 25.09 -12.35
C TRP A 282 14.00 24.82 -12.25
N ASP A 283 14.52 24.00 -13.17
CA ASP A 283 15.95 23.64 -13.28
C ASP A 283 16.72 24.49 -14.30
N GLY A 284 16.32 25.76 -14.47
CA GLY A 284 17.06 26.67 -15.33
C GLY A 284 18.39 27.14 -14.72
N PRO A 285 19.25 27.83 -15.52
CA PRO A 285 20.58 28.21 -15.08
C PRO A 285 20.61 29.01 -13.77
N GLU A 286 21.64 28.80 -12.95
CA GLU A 286 21.85 29.54 -11.70
C GLU A 286 21.92 31.06 -11.97
N GLY A 287 21.18 31.84 -11.18
CA GLY A 287 21.12 33.30 -11.30
C GLY A 287 20.25 33.84 -12.43
N GLN A 288 19.52 32.97 -13.15
CA GLN A 288 18.45 33.36 -14.07
C GLN A 288 17.07 33.20 -13.40
N SER A 289 16.05 33.78 -14.03
CA SER A 289 14.64 33.62 -13.68
C SER A 289 13.88 33.23 -14.95
N PRO A 290 12.92 32.30 -14.88
CA PRO A 290 12.12 31.93 -16.03
C PRO A 290 11.21 33.08 -16.46
N GLN A 291 10.72 33.01 -17.70
CA GLN A 291 9.53 33.73 -18.12
C GLN A 291 8.29 32.89 -17.81
N ILE A 292 7.48 33.34 -16.85
CA ILE A 292 6.18 32.73 -16.57
C ILE A 292 5.11 33.51 -17.32
N GLU A 293 4.29 32.82 -18.10
CA GLU A 293 3.12 33.40 -18.74
C GLU A 293 1.87 32.61 -18.36
N ILE A 294 0.85 33.33 -17.90
CA ILE A 294 -0.50 32.79 -17.63
C ILE A 294 -1.43 33.36 -18.68
N SER A 295 -2.14 32.48 -19.37
CA SER A 295 -3.04 32.86 -20.46
C SER A 295 -4.29 31.99 -20.45
N LYS A 296 -5.33 32.39 -21.19
CA LYS A 296 -6.44 31.47 -21.47
C LYS A 296 -6.00 30.43 -22.49
N ASP A 297 -6.38 29.19 -22.27
CA ASP A 297 -6.17 28.16 -23.28
C ASP A 297 -6.94 28.52 -24.58
N PRO A 298 -6.28 28.45 -25.75
CA PRO A 298 -6.90 28.85 -27.01
C PRO A 298 -8.02 27.91 -27.49
N GLU A 299 -8.05 26.67 -27.01
CA GLU A 299 -9.07 25.68 -27.35
C GLU A 299 -10.22 25.71 -26.33
N ASN A 300 -9.91 26.02 -25.07
CA ASN A 300 -10.90 26.17 -24.00
C ASN A 300 -10.65 27.43 -23.12
N PRO A 301 -11.36 28.54 -23.36
CA PRO A 301 -11.17 29.79 -22.61
C PRO A 301 -11.63 29.73 -21.15
N ASP A 302 -12.20 28.62 -20.69
CA ASP A 302 -12.49 28.42 -19.26
C ASP A 302 -11.26 27.89 -18.50
N ILE A 303 -10.19 27.50 -19.20
CA ILE A 303 -8.95 26.98 -18.62
C ILE A 303 -7.88 28.07 -18.61
N SER A 304 -7.17 28.18 -17.50
CA SER A 304 -5.97 29.00 -17.37
C SER A 304 -4.74 28.14 -17.64
N ARG A 305 -3.98 28.50 -18.68
CA ARG A 305 -2.76 27.81 -19.11
C ARG A 305 -1.54 28.54 -18.56
N VAL A 306 -0.71 27.81 -17.82
CA VAL A 306 0.55 28.27 -17.24
C VAL A 306 1.71 27.76 -18.06
N THR A 307 2.59 28.66 -18.48
CA THR A 307 3.80 28.31 -19.22
C THR A 307 5.05 28.87 -18.55
N VAL A 308 6.15 28.13 -18.65
CA VAL A 308 7.47 28.50 -18.15
C VAL A 308 8.48 28.41 -19.28
N ASP A 309 9.15 29.52 -19.58
CA ASP A 309 10.06 29.68 -20.72
C ASP A 309 9.45 29.26 -22.08
N GLY A 310 8.12 29.31 -22.18
CA GLY A 310 7.35 28.94 -23.38
C GLY A 310 6.88 27.48 -23.43
N HIS A 311 7.15 26.70 -22.39
CA HIS A 311 6.70 25.30 -22.23
C HIS A 311 5.49 25.21 -21.31
N ASP A 312 4.55 24.31 -21.59
CA ASP A 312 3.30 24.20 -20.83
C ASP A 312 3.51 23.43 -19.54
N VAL A 313 3.25 24.03 -18.39
CA VAL A 313 3.48 23.35 -17.09
C VAL A 313 2.17 22.86 -16.50
N ALA A 314 1.11 23.68 -16.55
CA ALA A 314 -0.17 23.33 -15.97
C ALA A 314 -1.35 23.93 -16.75
N LEU A 315 -2.44 23.17 -16.79
CA LEU A 315 -3.77 23.59 -17.22
C LEU A 315 -4.67 23.62 -15.99
N LEU A 316 -5.11 24.80 -15.58
CA LEU A 316 -5.89 25.01 -14.37
C LEU A 316 -7.36 25.19 -14.71
N ARG A 317 -8.22 24.29 -14.21
CA ARG A 317 -9.67 24.41 -14.21
C ARG A 317 -10.12 24.89 -12.83
N GLY A 318 -10.84 26.01 -12.77
CA GLY A 318 -11.34 26.56 -11.49
C GLY A 318 -11.04 28.05 -11.30
N GLY A 319 -9.94 28.56 -11.85
CA GLY A 319 -9.53 29.97 -11.74
C GLY A 319 -9.53 30.78 -13.04
N GLU A 320 -9.82 32.08 -12.95
CA GLU A 320 -9.53 33.03 -14.03
C GLU A 320 -8.01 33.37 -14.03
N PRO A 321 -7.37 33.63 -15.19
CA PRO A 321 -5.94 33.90 -15.30
C PRO A 321 -5.44 35.06 -14.46
N ASP A 322 -6.33 36.04 -14.19
CA ASP A 322 -6.02 37.23 -13.41
C ASP A 322 -5.97 36.92 -11.89
N ASP A 323 -6.48 35.77 -11.45
CA ASP A 323 -6.55 35.36 -10.06
C ASP A 323 -5.37 34.47 -9.64
N VAL A 324 -4.63 33.88 -10.60
CA VAL A 324 -3.45 33.04 -10.37
C VAL A 324 -2.23 33.89 -9.99
N ASN A 325 -2.28 34.56 -8.84
CA ASN A 325 -1.22 35.45 -8.36
C ASN A 325 -0.19 34.75 -7.47
N ASP A 326 -0.36 33.46 -7.16
CA ASP A 326 0.47 32.72 -6.21
C ASP A 326 1.21 31.53 -6.85
N ILE A 327 1.74 31.72 -8.06
CA ILE A 327 2.72 30.76 -8.62
C ILE A 327 4.04 30.93 -7.88
N VAL A 328 4.44 29.89 -7.16
CA VAL A 328 5.70 29.86 -6.41
C VAL A 328 6.75 29.12 -7.23
N LEU A 329 7.83 29.81 -7.59
CA LEU A 329 9.00 29.16 -8.20
C LEU A 329 9.85 28.49 -7.12
N VAL A 330 10.16 27.21 -7.34
CA VAL A 330 11.01 26.43 -6.43
C VAL A 330 12.22 25.90 -7.19
N ARG A 331 13.38 25.92 -6.53
CA ARG A 331 14.60 25.26 -7.05
C ARG A 331 14.58 23.79 -6.62
N PRO A 332 15.12 22.86 -7.43
CA PRO A 332 15.20 21.44 -7.06
C PRO A 332 15.80 21.15 -5.68
N GLY A 333 16.72 21.98 -5.19
CA GLY A 333 17.36 21.81 -3.88
C GLY A 333 16.65 22.47 -2.69
N ASP A 334 15.56 23.21 -2.92
CA ASP A 334 14.84 24.00 -1.91
C ASP A 334 13.44 23.44 -1.63
N LEU A 335 13.13 22.23 -2.12
CA LEU A 335 11.81 21.63 -2.03
C LEU A 335 11.52 21.13 -0.60
N PRO A 336 10.36 21.47 -0.01
CA PRO A 336 9.91 20.86 1.23
C PRO A 336 9.56 19.40 0.94
N LEU A 337 10.37 18.48 1.45
CA LEU A 337 10.12 17.03 1.37
C LEU A 337 9.14 16.54 2.45
N THR A 338 8.44 17.46 3.12
CA THR A 338 7.61 17.16 4.29
C THR A 338 6.46 18.15 4.34
N GLY A 339 5.23 17.69 4.58
CA GLY A 339 3.99 18.47 4.77
C GLY A 339 3.99 19.39 5.99
N THR A 340 5.08 20.11 6.25
CA THR A 340 5.12 21.16 7.27
C THR A 340 5.01 22.52 6.62
N ALA A 341 3.79 23.07 6.65
CA ALA A 341 3.52 24.48 6.43
C ALA A 341 4.48 25.34 7.29
N ALA A 342 5.10 26.33 6.67
CA ALA A 342 5.86 27.40 7.33
C ALA A 342 5.10 28.72 7.28
#